data_AF-A0A1L0GMK5-F1
#
_entry.id   AF-A0A1L0GMK5-F1
#
_cell.length_a   1.000
_cell.length_b   1.000
_cell.length_c   1.000
_cell.angle_alpha   90.00
_cell.angle_beta   90.00
_cell.angle_gamma   90.00
#
_symmetry.space_group_name_H-M   'P 1'
#
loop_
_entity.id
_entity.type
_entity.pdbx_description
1 polymer ?
#
loop_
_entity_poly.entity_id
_entity_poly.type
_entity_poly.pdbx_seq_one_letter_code
_entity_poly.pdbx_strand_id
1 'polypeptide(L)'
;MEALQIGILRSSKLSPAGRLDLFEKFRTKMVELGYKSKMSARTMAKFGDLIFKVGQDRGDTEGLAWVVTMGYDRGVPVKVIKNWSRKLNG
;
A
#
# COMPACT_ATOMS: atom_id res chain seq x y z
N MET A 1 3.52 14.14 8.76
CA MET A 1 3.38 13.51 7.41
C MET A 1 2.68 12.16 7.43
N GLU A 2 2.97 11.27 8.39
CA GLU A 2 2.30 9.97 8.47
C GLU A 2 0.77 10.06 8.63
N ALA A 3 0.26 11.04 9.39
CA ALA A 3 -1.18 11.26 9.51
C ALA A 3 -1.88 11.54 8.17
N LEU A 4 -1.26 12.33 7.28
CA LEU A 4 -1.78 12.62 5.94
C LEU A 4 -1.74 11.36 5.07
N GLN A 5 -0.64 10.61 5.11
CA GLN A 5 -0.51 9.33 4.41
C GLN A 5 -1.63 8.36 4.80
N ILE A 6 -1.84 8.17 6.10
CA ILE A 6 -2.91 7.30 6.63
C ILE A 6 -4.29 7.85 6.28
N GLY A 7 -4.48 9.18 6.31
CA GLY A 7 -5.73 9.83 5.92
C GLY A 7 -6.12 9.51 4.47
N ILE A 8 -5.17 9.61 3.53
CA ILE A 8 -5.39 9.25 2.12
C ILE A 8 -5.74 7.76 2.00
N LEU A 9 -4.95 6.87 2.60
CA LEU A 9 -5.14 5.41 2.51
C LEU A 9 -6.49 4.93 3.10
N ARG A 10 -7.05 5.67 4.05
CA ARG A 10 -8.31 5.32 4.74
C ARG A 10 -9.53 6.11 4.28
N SER A 11 -9.37 7.06 3.35
CA SER A 11 -10.47 7.92 2.92
C SER A 11 -11.65 7.12 2.39
N SER A 12 -12.82 7.25 3.02
CA SER A 12 -14.07 6.64 2.56
C SER A 12 -14.70 7.36 1.38
N LYS A 13 -14.27 8.60 1.10
CA LYS A 13 -14.75 9.42 -0.03
C LYS A 13 -14.16 9.00 -1.38
N LEU A 14 -13.18 8.09 -1.38
CA LEU A 14 -12.48 7.63 -2.57
C LEU A 14 -12.60 6.10 -2.70
N SER A 15 -12.80 5.64 -3.94
CA SER A 15 -12.68 4.23 -4.28
C SER A 15 -11.28 3.71 -3.92
N PRO A 16 -11.08 2.40 -3.70
CA PRO A 16 -9.75 1.84 -3.46
C PRO A 16 -8.73 2.25 -4.52
N ALA A 17 -9.09 2.22 -5.80
CA ALA A 17 -8.23 2.65 -6.90
C ALA A 17 -7.92 4.16 -6.83
N GLY A 18 -8.92 5.00 -6.51
CA GLY A 18 -8.71 6.44 -6.34
C GLY A 18 -7.81 6.78 -5.16
N ARG A 19 -7.89 6.02 -4.06
CA ARG A 19 -6.95 6.15 -2.93
C ARG A 19 -5.53 5.80 -3.33
N LEU A 20 -5.37 4.75 -4.14
CA LEU A 20 -4.06 4.28 -4.60
C LEU A 20 -3.39 5.35 -5.48
N ASP A 21 -4.09 5.84 -6.49
CA ASP A 21 -3.62 6.92 -7.38
C ASP A 21 -3.26 8.21 -6.61
N LEU A 22 -4.14 8.67 -5.71
CA LEU A 22 -3.87 9.86 -4.90
C LEU A 22 -2.65 9.67 -4.00
N PHE A 23 -2.49 8.49 -3.41
CA PHE A 23 -1.36 8.19 -2.54
C PHE A 23 -0.03 8.16 -3.31
N GLU A 24 -0.02 7.62 -4.52
CA GLU A 24 1.16 7.64 -5.39
C GLU A 24 1.54 9.06 -5.81
N LYS A 25 0.57 9.86 -6.27
CA LYS A 25 0.79 11.28 -6.59
C LYS A 25 1.33 12.06 -5.40
N PHE A 26 0.75 11.82 -4.22
CA PHE A 26 1.24 12.42 -2.97
C PHE A 26 2.69 12.03 -2.67
N ARG A 27 3.03 10.75 -2.80
CA ARG A 27 4.41 10.26 -2.58
C ARG A 27 5.41 10.85 -3.56
N THR A 28 5.06 10.92 -4.85
CA THR A 28 5.91 11.54 -5.86
C THR A 28 6.15 13.01 -5.53
N LYS A 29 5.09 13.75 -5.20
CA LYS A 29 5.22 15.17 -4.85
C LYS A 29 6.06 15.41 -3.60
N MET A 30 5.96 14.51 -2.61
CA MET A 30 6.78 14.54 -1.41
C MET A 30 8.28 14.42 -1.74
N VAL A 31 8.64 13.50 -2.64
CA VAL A 31 10.03 13.33 -3.09
C VAL A 31 10.52 14.57 -3.85
N GLU A 32 9.71 15.09 -4.77
CA GLU A 32 10.03 16.31 -5.53
C GLU A 32 10.30 17.52 -4.62
N LEU A 33 9.57 17.62 -3.51
CA LEU A 33 9.72 18.70 -2.53
C LEU A 33 10.82 18.43 -1.50
N GLY A 34 11.61 17.36 -1.64
CA GLY A 34 12.73 17.04 -0.77
C GLY A 34 12.34 16.41 0.58
N TYR A 35 11.09 15.98 0.77
CA TYR A 35 10.68 15.31 1.99
C TYR A 35 11.18 13.86 2.04
N LYS A 36 11.45 13.39 3.25
CA LYS A 36 11.79 11.98 3.49
C LYS A 36 10.65 11.08 3.00
N SER A 37 10.98 10.16 2.10
CA SER A 37 10.04 9.25 1.44
C SER A 37 9.83 7.91 2.17
N LYS A 38 10.57 7.68 3.26
CA LYS A 38 10.49 6.43 4.02
C LYS A 38 9.14 6.34 4.75
N MET A 39 8.33 5.38 4.34
CA MET A 39 7.09 5.02 5.04
C MET A 39 7.41 4.21 6.29
N SER A 40 6.61 4.38 7.34
CA SER A 40 6.61 3.48 8.49
C SER A 40 6.11 2.09 8.07
N ALA A 41 6.45 1.06 8.84
CA ALA A 41 5.90 -0.29 8.63
C ALA A 41 4.37 -0.30 8.67
N ARG A 42 3.76 0.56 9.50
CA ARG A 42 2.31 0.74 9.60
C ARG A 42 1.71 1.31 8.32
N THR A 43 2.28 2.38 7.78
CA THR A 43 1.83 2.97 6.51
C THR A 43 2.02 1.97 5.38
N MET A 44 3.14 1.24 5.38
CA MET A 44 3.42 0.23 4.36
C MET A 44 2.41 -0.90 4.37
N ALA A 45 2.03 -1.40 5.56
CA ALA A 45 0.98 -2.39 5.70
C ALA A 45 -0.35 -1.90 5.10
N LYS A 46 -0.72 -0.63 5.35
CA LYS A 46 -1.95 -0.05 4.79
C LYS A 46 -1.89 0.16 3.28
N PHE A 47 -0.73 0.54 2.77
CA PHE A 47 -0.50 0.68 1.33
C PHE A 47 -0.59 -0.68 0.62
N GLY A 48 0.08 -1.71 1.15
CA GLY A 48 -0.01 -3.08 0.63
C GLY A 48 -1.44 -3.64 0.67
N ASP A 49 -2.16 -3.45 1.79
CA ASP A 49 -3.58 -3.85 1.89
C ASP A 49 -4.44 -3.21 0.80
N LEU A 50 -4.17 -1.94 0.46
CA LEU A 50 -4.89 -1.20 -0.58
C LEU A 50 -4.55 -1.74 -1.97
N ILE A 51 -3.28 -2.01 -2.27
CA ILE A 51 -2.85 -2.63 -3.54
C ILE A 51 -3.56 -3.97 -3.73
N PHE A 52 -3.57 -4.83 -2.71
CA PHE A 52 -4.28 -6.11 -2.75
C PHE A 52 -5.77 -5.92 -3.01
N LYS A 53 -6.41 -4.95 -2.36
CA LYS A 53 -7.84 -4.67 -2.59
C LYS A 53 -8.10 -4.25 -4.04
N VAL A 54 -7.26 -3.38 -4.60
CA VAL A 54 -7.39 -2.93 -5.99
C VAL A 54 -7.15 -4.07 -6.99
N GLY A 55 -6.13 -4.90 -6.77
CA GLY A 55 -5.87 -6.06 -7.65
C GLY A 55 -7.01 -7.08 -7.60
N GLN A 56 -7.54 -7.38 -6.42
CA GLN A 56 -8.73 -8.23 -6.26
C GLN A 56 -9.95 -7.66 -6.97
N ASP A 57 -10.23 -6.36 -6.83
CA ASP A 57 -11.35 -5.70 -7.52
C ASP A 57 -11.21 -5.72 -9.05
N ARG A 58 -9.98 -5.90 -9.56
CA ARG A 58 -9.67 -6.01 -11.00
C ARG A 58 -9.51 -7.44 -11.50
N GLY A 59 -9.52 -8.44 -10.62
CA GLY A 59 -9.20 -9.83 -10.98
C GLY A 59 -7.72 -10.07 -11.32
N ASP A 60 -6.82 -9.15 -10.97
CA ASP A 60 -5.39 -9.22 -11.25
C ASP A 60 -4.61 -9.31 -9.93
N THR A 61 -4.37 -10.54 -9.48
CA THR A 61 -3.59 -10.82 -8.26
C THR A 61 -2.25 -11.48 -8.56
N GLU A 62 -2.07 -12.04 -9.76
CA GLU A 62 -0.82 -12.69 -10.19
C GLU A 62 0.36 -11.69 -10.17
N GLY A 63 0.09 -10.44 -10.54
CA GLY A 63 1.08 -9.36 -10.51
C GLY A 63 1.43 -8.81 -9.11
N LEU A 64 0.89 -9.37 -8.02
CA LEU A 64 1.04 -8.78 -6.67
C LEU A 64 2.11 -9.43 -5.78
N ALA A 65 2.84 -10.44 -6.28
CA ALA A 65 3.91 -11.10 -5.53
C ALA A 65 4.98 -10.12 -5.00
N TRP A 66 5.29 -9.06 -5.77
CA TRP A 66 6.27 -8.04 -5.35
C TRP A 66 5.86 -7.30 -4.07
N VAL A 67 4.56 -7.22 -3.76
CA VAL A 67 4.05 -6.54 -2.55
C VAL A 67 4.46 -7.31 -1.29
N VAL A 68 4.53 -8.65 -1.38
CA VAL A 68 5.00 -9.53 -0.29
C VAL A 68 6.47 -9.27 -0.01
N THR A 69 7.32 -9.30 -1.05
CA THR A 69 8.76 -9.01 -0.94
C THR A 69 9.01 -7.62 -0.37
N MET A 70 8.31 -6.61 -0.90
CA MET A 70 8.39 -5.24 -0.42
C MET A 70 7.97 -5.13 1.06
N GLY A 71 6.96 -5.89 1.50
CA GLY A 71 6.57 -5.96 2.90
C GLY A 71 7.67 -6.47 3.82
N TYR A 72 8.34 -7.56 3.43
CA TYR A 72 9.48 -8.12 4.16
C TYR A 72 10.60 -7.10 4.31
N ASP A 73 11.06 -6.50 3.21
CA ASP A 73 12.17 -5.54 3.18
C ASP A 73 11.93 -4.29 4.05
N ARG A 74 10.65 -3.98 4.29
CA ARG A 74 10.22 -2.75 4.95
C ARG A 74 9.71 -2.99 6.38
N GLY A 75 9.88 -4.20 6.89
CA GLY A 75 9.55 -4.55 8.28
C GLY A 75 8.04 -4.59 8.55
N VAL A 76 7.22 -4.88 7.55
CA VAL A 76 5.79 -5.10 7.75
C VAL A 76 5.60 -6.34 8.64
N PRO A 77 4.68 -6.32 9.64
CA PRO A 77 4.48 -7.47 10.51
C PRO A 77 4.20 -8.76 9.74
N VAL A 78 4.86 -9.86 10.12
CA VAL A 78 4.75 -11.17 9.44
C VAL A 78 3.30 -11.65 9.32
N LYS A 79 2.44 -11.36 10.32
CA LYS A 79 1.01 -11.68 10.26
C LYS A 79 0.29 -11.03 9.07
N VAL A 80 0.64 -9.78 8.74
CA VAL A 80 0.09 -9.06 7.59
C VAL A 80 0.61 -9.67 6.29
N ILE A 81 1.91 -9.93 6.20
CA ILE A 81 2.53 -10.52 5.00
C ILE A 81 1.96 -11.93 4.72
N LYS A 82 1.76 -12.75 5.76
CA LYS A 82 1.10 -14.05 5.62
C LYS A 82 -0.33 -13.93 5.08
N ASN A 83 -1.07 -12.90 5.50
CA ASN A 83 -2.40 -12.64 4.96
C ASN A 83 -2.36 -12.28 3.46
N TRP A 84 -1.38 -11.47 3.04
CA TRP A 84 -1.15 -11.15 1.63
C TRP A 84 -0.79 -12.39 0.81
N SER A 85 0.13 -13.22 1.32
CA SER A 85 0.53 -14.45 0.65
C SER A 85 -0.65 -15.42 0.47
N ARG A 86 -1.55 -15.51 1.46
CA ARG A 86 -2.78 -16.31 1.32
C ARG A 86 -3.72 -15.79 0.22
N LYS A 87 -3.76 -14.48 -0.02
CA LYS A 87 -4.58 -13.88 -1.09
C LYS A 87 -4.03 -14.12 -2.50
N LEU A 88 -2.76 -14.53 -2.62
CA LEU A 88 -2.14 -14.89 -3.90
C LEU A 88 -2.36 -16.36 -4.26
N ASN A 89 -2.44 -17.22 -3.25
CA ASN A 89 -2.46 -18.68 -3.40
C ASN A 89 -3.84 -19.31 -3.14
N GLY A 90 -4.87 -18.50 -2.95
CA GLY A 90 -6.21 -18.94 -2.55
C GLY A 90 -7.30 -18.27 -3.35
#